data_AF-A0A9E2CES8-F1
#
_entry.id   AF-A0A9E2CES8-F1
#
_cell.length_a   1.000
_cell.length_b   1.000
_cell.length_c   1.000
_cell.angle_alpha   90.00
_cell.angle_beta   90.00
_cell.angle_gamma   90.00
#
_symmetry.space_group_name_H-M   'P 1'
#
loop_
_entity.id
_entity.type
_entity.pdbx_description
1 polymer ?
#
loop_
_entity_poly.entity_id
_entity_poly.type
_entity_poly.pdbx_seq_one_letter_code
_entity_poly.pdbx_strand_id
1 'polypeptide(L)'
;MTKPAAADEPTGEPANIPRQFGLTKTADDALRQLVGLYSDAVGFDLTNSEAFRGVLHAVEHAMPMLKREAKFIGKHKRVKNSKGNEAFRDELERKIGKAFVAGMRAASEMEQDTAS
;
A
#
# COMPACT_ATOMS: atom_id res chain seq x y z
N MET A 1 11.42 -29.59 -14.39
CA MET A 1 10.39 -29.57 -13.33
C MET A 1 10.73 -28.43 -12.38
N THR A 2 10.15 -27.26 -12.61
CA THR A 2 10.39 -26.06 -11.82
C THR A 2 9.43 -26.10 -10.63
N LYS A 3 9.99 -26.07 -9.41
CA LYS A 3 9.26 -26.05 -8.13
C LYS A 3 8.40 -24.77 -8.08
N PRO A 4 7.11 -24.83 -7.70
CA PRO A 4 6.32 -23.61 -7.54
C PRO A 4 6.93 -22.77 -6.43
N ALA A 5 6.94 -21.45 -6.62
CA ALA A 5 7.30 -20.50 -5.57
C ALA A 5 6.42 -20.80 -4.36
N ALA A 6 7.05 -21.00 -3.20
CA ALA A 6 6.33 -21.26 -1.97
C ALA A 6 5.39 -20.08 -1.72
N ALA A 7 4.09 -20.35 -1.62
CA ALA A 7 3.17 -19.41 -1.02
C ALA A 7 3.67 -19.18 0.42
N ASP A 8 4.00 -17.92 0.76
CA ASP A 8 4.55 -17.57 2.07
C ASP A 8 3.59 -18.07 3.17
N GLU A 9 4.10 -18.94 4.05
CA GLU A 9 3.36 -19.43 5.21
C GLU A 9 3.09 -18.27 6.19
N PRO A 10 1.92 -18.25 6.86
CA PRO A 10 1.58 -17.18 7.80
C PRO A 10 2.61 -17.08 8.93
N THR A 11 3.18 -15.89 9.14
CA THR A 11 4.33 -15.68 10.03
C THR A 11 4.00 -15.79 11.52
N GLY A 12 2.74 -15.56 11.90
CA GLY A 12 2.29 -15.63 13.31
C GLY A 12 2.91 -14.58 14.24
N GLU A 13 3.59 -13.58 13.71
CA GLU A 13 4.29 -12.56 14.51
C GLU A 13 3.31 -11.61 15.23
N PRO A 14 3.61 -11.19 16.47
CA PRO A 14 2.77 -10.26 17.20
C PRO A 14 2.76 -8.87 16.54
N ALA A 15 1.60 -8.22 16.55
CA ALA A 15 1.49 -6.86 16.03
C ALA A 15 2.29 -5.87 16.91
N ASN A 16 3.31 -5.24 16.34
CA ASN A 16 3.89 -4.04 16.93
C ASN A 16 2.86 -2.89 16.81
N ILE A 17 2.61 -2.13 17.88
CA ILE A 17 1.62 -1.05 17.91
C ILE A 17 2.33 0.32 17.78
N PRO A 18 2.55 0.84 16.55
CA PRO A 18 3.14 2.16 16.35
C PRO A 18 2.15 3.31 16.64
N ARG A 19 2.65 4.55 16.55
CA ARG A 19 1.84 5.79 16.65
C ARG A 19 0.62 5.74 15.72
N GLN A 20 -0.51 6.25 16.22
CA GLN A 20 -1.72 6.43 15.42
C GLN A 20 -1.47 7.33 14.20
N PHE A 21 -1.96 6.90 13.04
CA PHE A 21 -1.92 7.69 11.81
C PHE A 21 -2.99 8.78 11.85
N GLY A 22 -2.60 10.03 11.56
CA GLY A 22 -3.58 11.08 11.27
C GLY A 22 -4.05 10.93 9.83
N LEU A 23 -5.29 10.50 9.63
CA LEU A 23 -5.91 10.40 8.30
C LEU A 23 -6.73 11.65 8.00
N THR A 24 -6.70 12.10 6.75
CA THR A 24 -7.71 13.02 6.24
C THR A 24 -9.04 12.26 6.14
N LYS A 25 -10.17 12.99 6.12
CA LYS A 25 -11.49 12.35 5.95
C LYS A 25 -11.54 11.43 4.73
N THR A 26 -11.02 11.88 3.59
CA THR A 26 -10.99 11.09 2.36
C THR A 26 -10.14 9.83 2.49
N ALA A 27 -9.01 9.88 3.22
CA ALA A 27 -8.19 8.70 3.46
C ALA A 27 -8.86 7.70 4.42
N ASP A 28 -9.58 8.18 5.45
CA ASP A 28 -10.38 7.32 6.34
C ASP A 28 -11.53 6.65 5.58
N ASP A 29 -12.26 7.40 4.75
CA ASP A 29 -13.34 6.86 3.92
C ASP A 29 -12.83 5.77 2.96
N ALA A 30 -11.66 5.96 2.36
CA ALA A 30 -11.03 4.95 1.50
C ALA A 30 -10.62 3.69 2.27
N LEU A 31 -10.06 3.85 3.48
CA LEU A 31 -9.71 2.72 4.34
C LEU A 31 -10.96 1.93 4.75
N ARG A 32 -12.05 2.60 5.10
CA ARG A 32 -13.32 1.93 5.43
C ARG A 32 -13.90 1.16 4.26
N GLN A 33 -13.85 1.72 3.05
CA GLN A 33 -14.29 1.01 1.84
C GLN A 33 -13.45 -0.25 1.60
N LEU A 34 -12.13 -0.16 1.78
CA LEU A 34 -11.23 -1.30 1.65
C LEU A 34 -11.54 -2.39 2.68
N VAL A 35 -11.75 -2.00 3.95
CA VAL A 35 -12.12 -2.93 5.03
C VAL A 35 -13.44 -3.60 4.74
N GLY A 36 -14.47 -2.84 4.34
CA GLY A 36 -15.79 -3.39 3.99
C GLY A 36 -15.69 -4.39 2.84
N LEU A 37 -14.99 -4.02 1.76
CA LEU A 37 -14.78 -4.88 0.59
C LEU A 37 -14.22 -6.25 0.99
N TYR A 38 -13.16 -6.28 1.79
CA TYR A 38 -12.55 -7.54 2.18
C TYR A 38 -13.31 -8.27 3.29
N SER A 39 -14.01 -7.55 4.17
CA SER A 39 -14.89 -8.17 5.18
C SER A 39 -16.02 -8.96 4.51
N ASP A 40 -16.65 -8.36 3.49
CA ASP A 40 -17.68 -9.01 2.68
C ASP A 40 -17.12 -10.25 1.97
N ALA A 41 -15.89 -10.16 1.44
CA ALA A 41 -15.27 -11.26 0.70
C ALA A 41 -14.87 -12.44 1.61
N VAL A 42 -14.38 -12.18 2.83
CA VAL A 42 -13.97 -13.25 3.77
C VAL A 42 -15.13 -13.79 4.61
N GLY A 43 -16.27 -13.08 4.64
CA GLY A 43 -17.48 -13.49 5.36
C GLY A 43 -17.50 -13.14 6.85
N PHE A 44 -16.59 -12.27 7.31
CA PHE A 44 -16.58 -11.74 8.67
C PHE A 44 -15.95 -10.34 8.72
N ASP A 45 -16.24 -9.59 9.78
CA ASP A 45 -15.76 -8.22 9.94
C ASP A 45 -14.24 -8.18 10.17
N LEU A 46 -13.51 -7.53 9.27
CA LEU A 46 -12.10 -7.23 9.43
C LEU A 46 -11.92 -5.91 10.19
N THR A 47 -10.86 -5.86 11.00
CA THR A 47 -10.37 -4.60 11.54
C THR A 47 -9.56 -3.82 10.50
N ASN A 48 -9.45 -2.50 10.67
CA ASN A 48 -8.56 -1.65 9.87
C ASN A 48 -7.14 -2.21 9.80
N SER A 49 -6.63 -2.74 10.92
CA SER A 49 -5.29 -3.29 11.03
C SER A 49 -5.12 -4.57 10.21
N GLU A 50 -6.13 -5.46 10.17
CA GLU A 50 -6.07 -6.69 9.39
C GLU A 50 -6.08 -6.40 7.89
N ALA A 51 -7.03 -5.57 7.45
CA ALA A 51 -7.09 -5.16 6.05
C ALA A 51 -5.79 -4.46 5.62
N PHE A 52 -5.28 -3.55 6.45
CA PHE A 52 -4.06 -2.82 6.14
C PHE A 52 -2.81 -3.72 6.13
N ARG A 53 -2.70 -4.70 7.04
CA ARG A 53 -1.62 -5.70 6.98
C ARG A 53 -1.68 -6.53 5.70
N GLY A 54 -2.86 -6.91 5.24
CA GLY A 54 -3.05 -7.56 3.93
C GLY A 54 -2.51 -6.73 2.77
N VAL A 55 -2.80 -5.42 2.76
CA VAL A 55 -2.22 -4.49 1.77
C VAL A 55 -0.69 -4.46 1.85
N LEU A 56 -0.12 -4.44 3.05
CA LEU A 56 1.32 -4.38 3.22
C LEU A 56 2.05 -5.62 2.69
N HIS A 57 1.43 -6.81 2.73
CA HIS A 57 2.00 -8.00 2.07
C HIS A 57 2.10 -7.82 0.56
N ALA A 58 1.07 -7.26 -0.09
CA ALA A 58 1.14 -6.94 -1.51
C ALA A 58 2.20 -5.87 -1.83
N VAL A 59 2.36 -4.88 -0.93
CA VAL A 59 3.40 -3.84 -1.05
C VAL A 59 4.80 -4.41 -0.90
N GLU A 60 5.01 -5.33 0.04
CA GLU A 60 6.28 -6.03 0.24
C GLU A 60 6.68 -6.78 -1.03
N HIS A 61 5.74 -7.54 -1.59
CA HIS A 61 5.94 -8.24 -2.86
C HIS A 61 6.34 -7.26 -3.99
N ALA A 62 5.63 -6.15 -4.14
CA ALA A 62 5.87 -5.16 -5.20
C ALA A 62 7.08 -4.23 -4.95
N MET A 63 7.77 -4.36 -3.82
CA MET A 63 8.78 -3.40 -3.35
C MET A 63 9.89 -3.07 -4.37
N PRO A 64 10.44 -4.02 -5.17
CA PRO A 64 11.44 -3.69 -6.19
C PRO A 64 10.91 -2.71 -7.25
N MET A 65 9.68 -2.90 -7.72
CA MET A 65 9.06 -2.02 -8.71
C MET A 65 8.63 -0.69 -8.10
N LEU A 66 8.10 -0.70 -6.87
CA LEU A 66 7.82 0.52 -6.13
C LEU A 66 9.09 1.39 -5.95
N LYS A 67 10.24 0.78 -5.65
CA LYS A 67 11.53 1.50 -5.55
C LYS A 67 11.95 2.14 -6.87
N ARG A 68 11.68 1.48 -8.00
CA ARG A 68 11.95 2.03 -9.33
C ARG A 68 11.07 3.24 -9.60
N GLU A 69 9.77 3.09 -9.42
CA GLU A 69 8.80 4.15 -9.72
C GLU A 69 8.88 5.35 -8.78
N ALA A 70 9.23 5.13 -7.51
CA ALA A 70 9.44 6.20 -6.54
C ALA A 70 10.51 7.22 -6.98
N LYS A 71 11.47 6.83 -7.83
CA LYS A 71 12.50 7.74 -8.37
C LYS A 71 11.90 8.87 -9.21
N PHE A 72 10.73 8.65 -9.83
CA PHE A 72 10.08 9.66 -10.68
C PHE A 72 9.31 10.73 -9.90
N ILE A 73 9.10 10.55 -8.59
CA ILE A 73 8.44 11.56 -7.73
C ILE A 73 9.32 12.82 -7.60
N GLY A 74 10.65 12.64 -7.67
CA GLY A 74 11.63 13.70 -7.47
C GLY A 74 11.88 14.06 -6.00
N LYS A 75 12.88 14.90 -5.75
CA LYS A 75 13.24 15.37 -4.39
C LYS A 75 12.43 16.61 -4.04
N HIS A 76 11.79 16.60 -2.87
CA HIS A 76 11.00 17.72 -2.35
C HIS A 76 11.56 18.18 -1.00
N LYS A 77 11.49 19.48 -0.71
CA LYS A 77 11.77 19.98 0.65
C LYS A 77 10.62 19.56 1.56
N ARG A 78 10.94 19.09 2.77
CA ARG A 78 9.94 18.75 3.77
C ARG A 78 9.20 20.03 4.20
N VAL A 79 7.90 20.09 3.94
CA VAL A 79 7.02 21.12 4.51
C VAL A 79 6.52 20.69 5.88
N LYS A 80 6.32 21.67 6.77
CA LYS A 80 5.70 21.42 8.08
C LYS A 80 4.22 21.06 7.91
N ASN A 81 3.72 20.21 8.80
CA ASN A 81 2.29 19.92 8.94
C ASN A 81 1.59 21.10 9.65
N SER A 82 1.60 22.26 9.01
CA SER A 82 1.00 23.51 9.47
C SER A 82 -0.07 23.97 8.47
N LYS A 83 -1.03 24.76 8.95
CA LYS A 83 -2.03 25.40 8.10
C LYS A 83 -1.36 26.19 6.96
N GLY A 84 -1.89 26.10 5.75
CA GLY A 84 -1.38 26.74 4.53
C GLY A 84 -0.57 25.83 3.61
N ASN A 85 -0.21 24.61 4.05
CA ASN A 85 0.54 23.63 3.24
C ASN A 85 -0.35 22.47 2.75
N GLU A 86 -1.68 22.54 2.91
CA GLU A 86 -2.63 21.49 2.52
C GLU A 86 -2.51 21.14 1.03
N ALA A 87 -2.51 22.15 0.15
CA ALA A 87 -2.45 21.94 -1.29
C ALA A 87 -1.16 21.25 -1.73
N PHE A 88 -0.02 21.67 -1.18
CA PHE A 88 1.26 21.01 -1.46
C PHE A 88 1.28 19.55 -0.99
N ARG A 89 0.71 19.28 0.20
CA ARG A 89 0.64 17.91 0.73
C ARG A 89 -0.25 17.04 -0.14
N ASP A 90 -1.44 17.52 -0.51
CA ASP A 90 -2.34 16.79 -1.42
C ASP A 90 -1.66 16.52 -2.77
N GLU A 91 -0.94 17.49 -3.35
CA GLU A 91 -0.22 17.29 -4.59
C GLU A 91 0.88 16.22 -4.46
N LEU A 92 1.66 16.27 -3.37
CA LEU A 92 2.69 15.28 -3.09
C LEU A 92 2.09 13.89 -2.87
N GLU A 93 1.01 13.78 -2.10
CA GLU A 93 0.26 12.55 -1.85
C GLU A 93 -0.27 11.95 -3.16
N ARG A 94 -0.80 12.78 -4.08
CA ARG A 94 -1.22 12.34 -5.42
C ARG A 94 -0.05 11.85 -6.27
N LYS A 95 1.11 12.50 -6.22
CA LYS A 95 2.33 12.04 -6.93
C LYS A 95 2.79 10.69 -6.39
N ILE A 96 2.79 10.52 -5.07
CA ILE A 96 3.09 9.25 -4.41
C ILE A 96 2.08 8.18 -4.87
N GLY A 97 0.77 8.48 -4.82
CA GLY A 97 -0.27 7.55 -5.26
C GLY A 97 -0.12 7.11 -6.72
N LYS A 98 0.22 8.02 -7.63
CA LYS A 98 0.48 7.68 -9.04
C LYS A 98 1.68 6.74 -9.20
N ALA A 99 2.80 7.05 -8.54
CA ALA A 99 3.99 6.20 -8.57
C ALA A 99 3.74 4.83 -7.93
N PHE A 100 2.95 4.79 -6.86
CA PHE A 100 2.54 3.56 -6.20
C PHE A 100 1.73 2.66 -7.15
N VAL A 101 0.70 3.19 -7.79
CA VAL A 101 -0.11 2.43 -8.77
C VAL A 101 0.74 1.92 -9.92
N ALA A 102 1.67 2.73 -10.44
CA ALA A 102 2.59 2.30 -11.49
C ALA A 102 3.47 1.13 -11.03
N GLY A 103 4.02 1.20 -9.82
CA GLY A 103 4.85 0.13 -9.28
C GLY A 103 4.09 -1.17 -9.02
N MET A 104 2.84 -1.07 -8.54
CA MET A 104 1.97 -2.25 -8.35
C MET A 104 1.62 -2.93 -9.68
N ARG A 105 1.33 -2.16 -10.74
CA ARG A 105 1.07 -2.71 -12.08
C ARG A 105 2.28 -3.42 -12.65
N ALA A 106 3.45 -2.78 -12.58
CA ALA A 106 4.69 -3.37 -13.06
C ALA A 106 5.06 -4.67 -12.33
N ALA A 107 4.73 -4.79 -11.03
CA ALA A 107 4.93 -6.03 -10.29
C ALA A 107 4.05 -7.16 -10.84
N SER A 108 2.77 -6.88 -11.14
CA SER A 108 1.84 -7.88 -11.69
C SER A 108 2.20 -8.32 -13.11
N GLU A 109 2.70 -7.42 -13.96
CA GLU A 109 3.16 -7.76 -15.32
C GLU A 109 4.34 -8.74 -15.29
N MET A 110 5.28 -8.57 -14.35
CA MET A 110 6.40 -9.51 -14.18
C MET A 110 5.94 -10.91 -13.81
N GLU A 111 4.89 -11.06 -13.00
CA GLU A 111 4.34 -12.38 -12.63
C GLU A 111 3.71 -13.11 -13.82
N GLN A 112 3.06 -12.36 -14.73
CA GLN A 112 2.45 -12.92 -15.93
C GLN A 112 3.50 -13.39 -16.95
N ASP A 113 4.61 -12.67 -17.05
CA ASP A 113 5.74 -13.02 -17.92
C ASP A 113 6.52 -14.25 -17.40
N THR A 114 6.61 -14.47 -16.08
CA THR A 114 7.20 -15.70 -15.53
C THR A 114 6.28 -16.91 -15.57
N ALA A 115 4.97 -16.71 -15.75
CA ALA A 115 3.98 -17.77 -15.85
C ALA A 115 3.68 -18.24 -17.29
N SER A 116 4.20 -17.53 -18.29
CA SER A 116 4.05 -17.82 -19.73
C SER A 116 5.26 -18.58 -20.30
#